data_AF-A0A6A5HJU3-F1
#
_entry.id   AF-A0A6A5HJU3-F1
#
_cell.length_a   1.000
_cell.length_b   1.000
_cell.length_c   1.000
_cell.angle_alpha   90.00
_cell.angle_beta   90.00
_cell.angle_gamma   90.00
#
_symmetry.space_group_name_H-M   'P 1'
#
loop_
_entity.id
_entity.type
_entity.pdbx_description
1 polymer ?
#
loop_
_entity_poly.entity_id
_entity_poly.type
_entity_poly.pdbx_seq_one_letter_code
_entity_poly.pdbx_strand_id
1 'polypeptide(L)'
;MNWFIIISLFFIWNIQECHCCVKWRRSADYCECSDVTDIILPSFDSDRNDILISERVGCVRNITCQDSYLTYGTTTFSTSEIVRPADSHKDSKAYLNSANLQTGVLTGSVDVYSLFGVTCENRKWYATKYPFGIHYYTNDSKQKFLYEGLDGKRSEIESIVCLPIEPPCRCSDVTDIILPSFDSDRNDILISEKVGCVRNITCQDSYLTYGTTTFSTSEIVRPADSHKDSKAYLNSANLQTGVLTGSVDVYSLFGVTCENKKWYATKYPFGIHYYTNDSKQKFLYEGLDGKRSEIESIVCLPIEPPCRCSDVTDIILPSFDSDRNDILISERVGCVRNITCQDSYLTYGTTTFSTSEIVRPADSHKDSKAYLNSANLQTGVLTGSVDVYSLFGVTCENKKWYATKYPFGIHYYTNDSKQKFLYEGLDGKRSEIESIVCLPIEPPCRCSDVTDIILPSFDSDRNDILISERVGCVRNITCQDSYLTYGTTTFSTSEIVRPADSHKDSKAYLNSANLQTGVLTGSVDVYSLFGVTCENKKWYATKYPFGIHYYTNDSKQKFLYEGLDGKRSEIESIVW
;
A
#
# COMPACT_ATOMS: atom_id res chain seq x y z
N MET A 1 17.09 -73.97 -24.82
CA MET A 1 16.63 -73.94 -23.41
C MET A 1 17.81 -73.50 -22.54
N ASN A 2 18.09 -72.19 -22.48
CA ASN A 2 19.15 -71.58 -21.64
C ASN A 2 19.11 -70.03 -21.63
N TRP A 3 18.03 -69.39 -22.09
CA TRP A 3 17.91 -67.91 -22.08
C TRP A 3 17.26 -67.39 -20.79
N PHE A 4 16.32 -68.15 -20.20
CA PHE A 4 15.61 -67.72 -18.99
C PHE A 4 16.50 -67.59 -17.75
N ILE A 5 17.53 -68.43 -17.60
CA ILE A 5 18.46 -68.36 -16.44
C ILE A 5 19.35 -67.11 -16.53
N ILE A 6 19.75 -66.71 -17.73
CA ILE A 6 20.59 -65.53 -17.95
C ILE A 6 19.79 -64.23 -17.69
N ILE A 7 18.50 -64.20 -18.08
CA ILE A 7 17.62 -63.04 -17.78
C ILE A 7 17.33 -62.93 -16.28
N SER A 8 17.08 -64.04 -15.57
CA SER A 8 16.87 -64.00 -14.12
C SER A 8 18.11 -63.54 -13.35
N LEU A 9 19.31 -63.92 -13.78
CA LEU A 9 20.55 -63.43 -13.16
C LEU A 9 20.78 -61.92 -13.41
N PHE A 10 20.38 -61.41 -14.58
CA PHE A 10 20.46 -59.96 -14.87
C PHE A 10 19.48 -59.13 -14.02
N PHE A 11 18.29 -59.64 -13.71
CA PHE A 11 17.32 -58.96 -12.84
C PHE A 11 17.74 -58.97 -11.36
N ILE A 12 18.37 -60.05 -10.87
CA ILE A 12 18.83 -60.12 -9.48
C ILE A 12 20.06 -59.24 -9.25
N TRP A 13 20.98 -59.17 -10.23
CA TRP A 13 22.18 -58.32 -10.10
C TRP A 13 21.84 -56.81 -10.14
N ASN A 14 20.83 -56.40 -10.91
CA ASN A 14 20.40 -54.99 -10.97
C ASN A 14 19.58 -54.51 -9.75
N ILE A 15 19.15 -55.41 -8.85
CA ILE A 15 18.43 -55.04 -7.62
C ILE A 15 19.38 -54.95 -6.41
N GLN A 16 20.62 -55.46 -6.52
CA GLN A 16 21.56 -55.55 -5.40
C GLN A 16 22.49 -54.33 -5.23
N GLU A 17 22.46 -53.34 -6.12
CA GLU A 17 23.22 -52.07 -5.98
C GLU A 17 22.36 -50.80 -6.00
N CYS A 18 21.05 -50.89 -5.77
CA CYS A 18 20.25 -49.72 -5.41
C CYS A 18 20.00 -49.73 -3.89
N HIS A 19 20.91 -49.08 -3.15
CA HIS A 19 20.62 -48.46 -1.86
C HIS A 19 19.61 -47.30 -2.01
N CYS A 20 18.47 -47.57 -2.63
CA CYS A 20 17.30 -46.73 -2.57
C CYS A 20 16.36 -47.39 -1.58
N CYS A 21 16.41 -46.94 -0.32
CA CYS A 21 15.32 -47.10 0.63
C CYS A 21 14.06 -46.39 0.10
N VAL A 22 13.45 -46.91 -0.97
CA VAL A 22 12.04 -46.67 -1.24
C VAL A 22 11.33 -47.43 -0.14
N LYS A 23 11.03 -46.72 0.95
CA LYS A 23 10.20 -47.20 2.04
C LYS A 23 8.84 -47.49 1.42
N TRP A 24 8.62 -48.72 0.95
CA TRP A 24 7.31 -49.19 0.52
C TRP A 24 6.37 -48.98 1.70
N ARG A 25 5.50 -47.97 1.60
CA ARG A 25 4.37 -47.76 2.51
C ARG A 25 3.50 -49.01 2.38
N ARG A 26 3.70 -49.97 3.27
CA ARG A 26 2.76 -51.06 3.45
C ARG A 26 1.42 -50.41 3.79
N SER A 27 0.41 -50.71 2.98
CA SER A 27 -0.98 -50.96 3.38
C SER A 27 -1.42 -50.24 4.65
N ALA A 28 -2.12 -49.12 4.49
CA ALA A 28 -3.06 -48.54 5.47
C ALA A 28 -2.76 -48.92 6.93
N ASP A 29 -1.78 -48.26 7.55
CA ASP A 29 -1.66 -48.25 9.00
C ASP A 29 -2.98 -47.67 9.53
N TYR A 30 -3.87 -48.55 10.00
CA TYR A 30 -5.06 -48.17 10.73
C TYR A 30 -4.57 -47.57 12.04
N CYS A 31 -4.29 -46.27 12.03
CA CYS A 31 -3.87 -45.56 13.22
C CYS A 31 -5.01 -45.68 14.23
N GLU A 32 -4.75 -46.29 15.38
CA GLU A 32 -5.78 -46.48 16.41
C GLU A 32 -6.29 -45.13 16.94
N CYS A 33 -5.58 -44.03 16.71
CA CYS A 33 -5.88 -42.72 17.26
C CYS A 33 -5.89 -41.61 16.22
N SER A 34 -6.67 -40.56 16.50
CA SER A 34 -6.72 -39.33 15.69
C SER A 34 -5.37 -38.61 15.73
N ASP A 35 -5.19 -37.63 14.84
CA ASP A 35 -3.96 -36.84 14.85
C ASP A 35 -3.86 -36.11 16.20
N VAL A 36 -2.68 -36.10 16.80
CA VAL A 36 -2.45 -35.43 18.07
C VAL A 36 -2.60 -33.91 17.92
N THR A 37 -2.51 -33.37 16.70
CA THR A 37 -2.82 -31.97 16.44
C THR A 37 -4.29 -31.62 16.73
N ASP A 38 -5.19 -32.61 16.72
CA ASP A 38 -6.62 -32.39 16.96
C ASP A 38 -6.91 -32.01 18.42
N ILE A 39 -6.02 -32.34 19.34
CA ILE A 39 -6.12 -31.95 20.76
C ILE A 39 -5.33 -30.67 21.08
N ILE A 40 -4.63 -30.06 20.12
CA ILE A 40 -3.96 -28.78 20.33
C ILE A 40 -4.99 -27.66 20.14
N LEU A 41 -5.23 -26.88 21.18
CA LEU A 41 -6.01 -25.64 21.05
C LEU A 41 -5.06 -24.52 20.61
N PRO A 42 -5.33 -23.85 19.47
CA PRO A 42 -4.61 -22.62 19.13
C PRO A 42 -4.94 -21.57 20.19
N SER A 43 -3.91 -21.04 20.85
CA SER A 43 -4.12 -19.91 21.76
C SER A 43 -4.33 -18.63 20.95
N PHE A 44 -5.05 -17.66 21.53
CA PHE A 44 -5.45 -16.42 20.85
C PHE A 44 -4.26 -15.58 20.32
N ASP A 45 -3.03 -15.83 20.82
CA ASP A 45 -1.79 -15.12 20.48
C ASP A 45 -0.64 -16.02 19.97
N SER A 46 -0.84 -17.34 19.82
CA SER A 46 0.24 -18.20 19.32
C SER A 46 0.33 -18.16 17.80
N ASP A 47 1.45 -17.65 17.27
CA ASP A 47 1.87 -17.98 15.92
C ASP A 47 2.13 -19.49 15.84
N ARG A 48 1.68 -20.12 14.75
CA ARG A 48 1.87 -21.57 14.52
C ARG A 48 3.34 -22.01 14.44
N ASN A 49 4.28 -21.07 14.53
CA ASN A 49 5.71 -21.30 14.46
C ASN A 49 6.32 -21.80 15.79
N ASP A 50 5.62 -21.62 16.93
CA ASP A 50 6.12 -21.98 18.26
C ASP A 50 5.80 -23.43 18.68
N ILE A 51 5.15 -24.20 17.80
CA ILE A 51 4.82 -25.61 18.03
C ILE A 51 5.58 -26.47 17.04
N LEU A 52 6.61 -27.17 17.52
CA LEU A 52 7.36 -28.13 16.71
C LEU A 52 6.65 -29.47 16.71
N ILE A 53 6.27 -29.92 15.51
CA ILE A 53 5.66 -31.23 15.28
C ILE A 53 6.69 -32.10 14.54
N SER A 54 7.07 -33.23 15.13
CA SER A 54 7.99 -34.19 14.50
C SER A 54 7.38 -35.58 14.38
N GLU A 55 7.75 -36.34 13.35
CA GLU A 55 7.24 -37.71 13.19
C GLU A 55 7.95 -38.67 14.16
N ARG A 56 7.17 -39.50 14.89
CA ARG A 56 7.68 -40.61 15.69
C ARG A 56 7.46 -41.94 14.95
N VAL A 57 8.00 -43.02 15.49
CA VAL A 57 7.78 -44.37 14.93
C VAL A 57 6.30 -44.76 15.12
N GLY A 58 5.59 -45.02 14.02
CA GLY A 58 4.14 -45.25 13.99
C GLY A 58 3.35 -44.03 13.50
N CYS A 59 2.02 -44.03 13.63
CA CYS A 59 1.17 -42.88 13.26
C CYS A 59 1.18 -41.71 14.27
N VAL A 60 2.11 -41.71 15.21
CA VAL A 60 2.14 -40.75 16.32
C VAL A 60 3.13 -39.65 16.00
N ARG A 61 2.70 -38.39 16.04
CA ARG A 61 3.57 -37.22 15.95
C ARG A 61 3.95 -36.74 17.34
N ASN A 62 5.18 -36.26 17.55
CA ASN A 62 5.61 -35.64 18.78
C ASN A 62 5.29 -34.14 18.76
N ILE A 63 4.83 -33.59 19.88
CA ILE A 63 4.55 -32.16 20.05
C ILE A 63 5.56 -31.58 21.03
N THR A 64 6.28 -30.56 20.59
CA THR A 64 7.14 -29.75 21.44
C THR A 64 6.65 -28.31 21.41
N CYS A 65 6.16 -27.81 22.54
CA CYS A 65 5.90 -26.38 22.71
C CYS A 65 7.27 -25.70 22.87
N GLN A 66 7.69 -24.97 21.85
CA GLN A 66 8.92 -24.19 21.88
C GLN A 66 8.63 -22.88 22.62
N ASP A 67 9.55 -22.46 23.49
CA ASP A 67 9.50 -21.14 24.13
C ASP A 67 8.12 -20.81 24.75
N SER A 68 7.55 -21.71 25.56
CA SER A 68 6.28 -21.51 26.26
C SER A 68 6.48 -21.35 27.77
N TYR A 69 5.98 -20.27 28.39
CA TYR A 69 6.06 -20.13 29.85
C TYR A 69 5.00 -20.97 30.59
N LEU A 70 3.89 -21.30 29.92
CA LEU A 70 2.82 -22.09 30.51
C LEU A 70 2.19 -23.01 29.48
N THR A 71 2.74 -24.23 29.38
CA THR A 71 2.05 -25.33 28.71
C THR A 71 1.10 -26.01 29.70
N TYR A 72 -0.12 -26.32 29.32
CA TYR A 72 -0.99 -27.16 30.15
C TYR A 72 -1.93 -28.02 29.33
N GLY A 73 -2.26 -29.18 29.88
CA GLY A 73 -3.36 -30.00 29.39
C GLY A 73 -4.65 -29.71 30.14
N THR A 74 -5.80 -30.02 29.55
CA THR A 74 -7.10 -29.98 30.24
C THR A 74 -7.75 -31.36 30.24
N THR A 75 -8.32 -31.76 31.38
CA THR A 75 -9.14 -32.97 31.53
C THR A 75 -10.38 -32.64 32.36
N THR A 76 -11.45 -33.42 32.17
CA THR A 76 -12.58 -33.42 33.12
C THR A 76 -12.33 -34.46 34.21
N PHE A 77 -12.83 -34.21 35.43
CA PHE A 77 -12.75 -35.22 36.49
C PHE A 77 -13.62 -36.45 36.21
N SER A 78 -14.68 -36.32 35.40
CA SER A 78 -15.54 -37.44 34.99
C SER A 78 -14.86 -38.42 34.04
N THR A 79 -13.86 -37.96 33.29
CA THR A 79 -13.08 -38.76 32.33
C THR A 79 -11.67 -39.06 32.85
N SER A 80 -11.48 -38.94 34.17
CA SER A 80 -10.21 -39.12 34.85
C SER A 80 -10.36 -40.06 36.05
N GLU A 81 -9.28 -40.76 36.37
CA GLU A 81 -9.17 -41.57 37.60
C GLU A 81 -8.80 -40.72 38.83
N ILE A 82 -8.60 -39.41 38.65
CA ILE A 82 -8.39 -38.43 39.69
C ILE A 82 -9.73 -38.13 40.38
N VAL A 83 -9.78 -38.32 41.70
CA VAL A 83 -10.97 -38.04 42.50
C VAL A 83 -11.24 -36.54 42.50
N ARG A 84 -12.44 -36.15 42.09
CA ARG A 84 -12.88 -34.76 42.10
C ARG A 84 -12.88 -34.20 43.53
N PRO A 85 -12.17 -33.08 43.79
CA PRO A 85 -12.26 -32.39 45.08
C PRO A 85 -13.68 -31.88 45.36
N ALA A 86 -14.14 -32.01 46.61
CA ALA A 86 -15.50 -31.64 47.01
C ALA A 86 -15.80 -30.14 46.83
N ASP A 87 -14.77 -29.31 46.89
CA ASP A 87 -14.86 -27.86 46.72
C ASP A 87 -14.67 -27.38 45.27
N SER A 88 -14.37 -28.30 44.34
CA SER A 88 -14.26 -28.01 42.92
C SER A 88 -15.60 -27.57 42.34
N HIS A 89 -15.59 -26.54 41.50
CA HIS A 89 -16.79 -26.09 40.78
C HIS A 89 -17.37 -27.19 39.89
N LYS A 90 -18.71 -27.23 39.74
CA LYS A 90 -19.45 -28.29 39.01
C LYS A 90 -18.91 -28.53 37.60
N ASP A 91 -18.57 -27.44 36.93
CA ASP A 91 -18.10 -27.43 35.56
C ASP A 91 -16.58 -27.16 35.45
N SER A 92 -15.85 -27.22 36.57
CA SER A 92 -14.40 -27.01 36.54
C SER A 92 -13.67 -28.19 35.89
N LYS A 93 -12.77 -27.85 34.97
CA LYS A 93 -11.75 -28.77 34.45
C LYS A 93 -10.58 -28.88 35.41
N ALA A 94 -9.88 -30.00 35.35
CA ALA A 94 -8.55 -30.16 35.91
C ALA A 94 -7.51 -29.79 34.85
N TYR A 95 -6.54 -28.97 35.25
CA TYR A 95 -5.50 -28.44 34.38
C TYR A 95 -4.16 -29.10 34.75
N LEU A 96 -3.56 -29.81 33.81
CA LEU A 96 -2.29 -30.52 33.98
C LEU A 96 -1.13 -29.53 33.79
N ASN A 97 -0.35 -29.28 34.84
CA ASN A 97 0.65 -28.21 34.82
C ASN A 97 1.99 -28.66 34.23
N SER A 98 2.58 -27.87 33.34
CA SER A 98 3.98 -28.05 32.87
C SER A 98 5.03 -27.32 33.69
N ALA A 99 4.60 -26.49 34.64
CA ALA A 99 5.45 -25.67 35.48
C ALA A 99 4.85 -25.55 36.88
N ASN A 100 5.69 -25.22 37.86
CA ASN A 100 5.22 -24.97 39.22
C ASN A 100 4.64 -23.55 39.31
N LEU A 101 3.32 -23.44 39.15
CA LEU A 101 2.57 -22.18 39.20
C LEU A 101 2.61 -21.47 40.55
N GLN A 102 2.98 -22.15 41.65
CA GLN A 102 3.10 -21.51 42.98
C GLN A 102 4.46 -20.84 43.19
N THR A 103 5.52 -21.34 42.57
CA THR A 103 6.89 -20.83 42.72
C THR A 103 7.35 -19.98 41.53
N GLY A 104 6.60 -19.99 40.44
CA GLY A 104 6.93 -19.26 39.21
C GLY A 104 8.12 -19.84 38.46
N VAL A 105 8.55 -21.07 38.77
CA VAL A 105 9.61 -21.77 38.04
C VAL A 105 9.04 -22.27 36.72
N LEU A 106 9.43 -21.59 35.65
CA LEU A 106 9.04 -21.92 34.28
C LEU A 106 9.94 -23.02 33.73
N THR A 107 9.34 -24.00 33.06
CA THR A 107 10.07 -24.93 32.19
C THR A 107 10.24 -24.25 30.84
N GLY A 108 11.38 -24.43 30.19
CA GLY A 108 11.64 -23.87 28.85
C GLY A 108 10.81 -24.59 27.78
N SER A 109 11.44 -25.01 26.68
CA SER A 109 10.75 -25.85 25.71
C SER A 109 10.24 -27.16 26.36
N VAL A 110 8.97 -27.51 26.12
CA VAL A 110 8.27 -28.65 26.71
C VAL A 110 7.91 -29.68 25.65
N ASP A 111 8.46 -30.90 25.77
CA ASP A 111 7.95 -32.09 25.09
C ASP A 111 6.74 -32.62 25.86
N VAL A 112 5.55 -32.46 25.26
CA VAL A 112 4.26 -32.83 25.86
C VAL A 112 4.19 -34.33 26.18
N TYR A 113 4.69 -35.19 25.30
CA TYR A 113 4.63 -36.64 25.49
C TYR A 113 5.46 -37.08 26.67
N SER A 114 6.68 -36.56 26.75
CA SER A 114 7.63 -36.91 27.80
C SER A 114 7.17 -36.39 29.16
N LEU A 115 6.66 -35.15 29.19
CA LEU A 115 6.23 -34.46 30.40
C LEU A 115 4.96 -35.07 31.02
N PHE A 116 3.88 -35.19 30.23
CA PHE A 116 2.59 -35.68 30.73
C PHE A 116 2.42 -37.20 30.59
N GLY A 117 3.41 -37.89 30.02
CA GLY A 117 3.32 -39.33 29.76
C GLY A 117 2.13 -39.65 28.87
N VAL A 118 2.02 -38.95 27.72
CA VAL A 118 0.87 -39.07 26.83
C VAL A 118 0.86 -40.45 26.17
N THR A 119 -0.23 -41.19 26.37
CA THR A 119 -0.50 -42.48 25.72
C THR A 119 -1.79 -42.41 24.92
N CYS A 120 -1.96 -43.34 23.98
CA CYS A 120 -3.21 -43.45 23.24
C CYS A 120 -3.78 -44.85 23.33
N GLU A 121 -5.07 -44.93 23.64
CA GLU A 121 -5.84 -46.18 23.75
C GLU A 121 -7.28 -45.91 23.27
N ASN A 122 -7.88 -46.81 22.50
CA ASN A 122 -9.29 -46.69 22.08
C ASN A 122 -9.65 -45.34 21.42
N ARG A 123 -8.78 -44.83 20.54
CA ARG A 123 -8.93 -43.52 19.85
C ARG A 123 -8.88 -42.28 20.74
N LYS A 124 -8.44 -42.39 21.99
CA LYS A 124 -8.39 -41.29 22.95
C LYS A 124 -6.99 -41.11 23.55
N TRP A 125 -6.61 -39.87 23.75
CA TRP A 125 -5.34 -39.48 24.35
C TRP A 125 -5.46 -39.42 25.87
N TYR A 126 -4.48 -39.95 26.58
CA TYR A 126 -4.45 -40.00 28.04
C TYR A 126 -3.14 -39.47 28.59
N ALA A 127 -3.21 -38.72 29.68
CA ALA A 127 -2.05 -38.34 30.50
C ALA A 127 -1.88 -39.32 31.65
N THR A 128 -0.63 -39.69 31.92
CA THR A 128 -0.24 -40.64 32.98
C THR A 128 0.80 -40.09 33.95
N LYS A 129 1.33 -38.89 33.68
CA LYS A 129 2.30 -38.19 34.54
C LYS A 129 1.81 -36.77 34.84
N TYR A 130 2.04 -36.34 36.09
CA TYR A 130 1.66 -35.01 36.59
C TYR A 130 2.82 -34.39 37.36
N PRO A 131 3.96 -34.10 36.69
CA PRO A 131 5.20 -33.70 37.36
C PRO A 131 5.08 -32.43 38.22
N PHE A 132 4.12 -31.55 37.89
CA PHE A 132 3.83 -30.33 38.65
C PHE A 132 2.39 -30.32 39.19
N GLY A 133 1.80 -31.51 39.36
CA GLY A 133 0.42 -31.67 39.79
C GLY A 133 -0.60 -31.12 38.81
N ILE A 134 -1.83 -30.94 39.30
CA ILE A 134 -2.92 -30.29 38.58
C ILE A 134 -3.42 -29.07 39.35
N HIS A 135 -4.09 -28.15 38.66
CA HIS A 135 -4.90 -27.13 39.32
C HIS A 135 -6.36 -27.20 38.87
N TYR A 136 -7.26 -26.66 39.71
CA TYR A 136 -8.69 -26.57 39.44
C TYR A 136 -9.26 -25.30 40.10
N TYR A 137 -10.48 -24.93 39.72
CA TYR A 137 -11.17 -23.77 40.27
C TYR A 137 -12.27 -24.20 41.25
N THR A 138 -12.31 -23.58 42.41
CA THR A 138 -13.38 -23.80 43.40
C THR A 138 -14.67 -23.08 43.00
N ASN A 139 -15.77 -23.36 43.71
CA ASN A 139 -17.03 -22.62 43.54
C ASN A 139 -16.87 -21.09 43.67
N ASP A 140 -15.88 -20.63 44.43
CA ASP A 140 -15.58 -19.20 44.61
C ASP A 140 -14.62 -18.64 43.54
N SER A 141 -14.40 -19.36 42.44
CA SER A 141 -13.43 -19.02 41.39
C SER A 141 -11.98 -18.89 41.88
N LYS A 142 -11.64 -19.51 43.02
CA LYS A 142 -10.26 -19.54 43.52
C LYS A 142 -9.51 -20.72 42.91
N GLN A 143 -8.29 -20.47 42.44
CA GLN A 143 -7.41 -21.51 41.95
C GLN A 143 -6.83 -22.32 43.13
N LYS A 144 -6.93 -23.64 43.07
CA LYS A 144 -6.30 -24.57 44.02
C LYS A 144 -5.46 -25.60 43.28
N PHE A 145 -4.42 -26.09 43.95
CA PHE A 145 -3.46 -27.04 43.41
C PHE A 145 -3.57 -28.38 44.13
N LEU A 146 -3.49 -29.46 43.37
CA LEU A 146 -3.46 -30.84 43.86
C LEU A 146 -2.17 -31.51 43.36
N TYR A 147 -1.34 -31.96 44.30
CA TYR A 147 -0.05 -32.61 44.00
C TYR A 147 -0.02 -34.08 44.41
N GLU A 148 -0.81 -34.47 45.41
CA GLU A 148 -0.80 -35.81 45.99
C GLU A 148 -1.91 -36.70 45.40
N GLY A 149 -1.69 -38.02 45.42
CA GLY A 149 -2.68 -39.00 44.95
C GLY A 149 -2.85 -39.10 43.43
N LEU A 150 -1.92 -38.50 42.67
CA LEU A 150 -1.91 -38.49 41.20
C LEU A 150 -1.07 -39.63 40.60
N ASP A 151 -0.17 -40.23 41.38
CA ASP A 151 0.70 -41.30 40.90
C ASP A 151 -0.09 -42.52 40.46
N GLY A 152 0.21 -43.00 39.24
CA GLY A 152 -0.48 -44.13 38.61
C GLY A 152 -1.90 -43.82 38.13
N LYS A 153 -2.37 -42.57 38.24
CA LYS A 153 -3.69 -42.15 37.74
C LYS A 153 -3.64 -41.79 36.27
N ARG A 154 -4.72 -42.10 35.58
CA ARG A 154 -4.90 -41.76 34.17
C ARG A 154 -6.02 -40.75 33.96
N SER A 155 -5.80 -39.80 33.05
CA SER A 155 -6.79 -38.77 32.68
C SER A 155 -6.91 -38.62 31.17
N GLU A 156 -8.12 -38.61 30.64
CA GLU A 156 -8.37 -38.32 29.22
C GLU A 156 -8.03 -36.84 28.92
N ILE A 157 -7.16 -36.61 27.94
CA ILE A 157 -6.76 -35.27 27.53
C ILE A 157 -7.81 -34.73 26.56
N GLU A 158 -8.49 -33.66 26.96
CA GLU A 158 -9.42 -32.95 26.11
C GLU A 158 -8.70 -31.95 25.21
N SER A 159 -7.70 -31.25 25.76
CA SER A 159 -6.87 -30.33 24.97
C SER A 159 -5.51 -30.09 25.60
N ILE A 160 -4.58 -29.60 24.78
CA ILE A 160 -3.27 -29.08 25.17
C ILE A 160 -3.17 -27.64 24.66
N VAL A 161 -2.70 -26.75 25.53
CA VAL A 161 -2.44 -25.35 25.22
C VAL A 161 -0.95 -25.08 25.38
N CYS A 162 -0.30 -24.60 24.31
CA CYS A 162 1.02 -23.98 24.35
C CYS A 162 0.81 -22.45 24.39
N LEU A 163 1.29 -21.76 25.44
CA LEU A 163 1.26 -20.30 25.50
C LEU A 163 2.66 -19.75 25.24
N PRO A 164 2.88 -18.97 24.16
CA PRO A 164 4.20 -18.46 23.82
C PRO A 164 4.74 -17.52 24.90
N ILE A 165 6.06 -17.46 25.01
CA ILE A 165 6.80 -16.53 25.86
C ILE A 165 6.60 -15.10 25.30
N GLU A 166 5.84 -14.28 26.02
CA GLU A 166 6.33 -12.93 26.30
C GLU A 166 7.23 -13.08 27.55
N PRO A 167 8.56 -12.93 27.43
CA PRO A 167 9.40 -13.03 28.61
C PRO A 167 9.04 -11.86 29.54
N PRO A 168 9.01 -12.03 30.87
CA PRO A 168 8.94 -10.89 31.76
C PRO A 168 10.21 -10.07 31.57
N CYS A 169 10.14 -9.08 30.69
CA CYS A 169 11.23 -8.18 30.45
C CYS A 169 11.57 -7.53 31.79
N ARG A 170 12.86 -7.51 32.15
CA ARG A 170 13.34 -6.80 33.35
C ARG A 170 13.02 -5.31 33.31
N CYS A 171 12.52 -4.82 32.18
CA CYS A 171 12.16 -3.44 31.90
C CYS A 171 10.87 -3.35 31.09
N SER A 172 10.20 -2.21 31.22
CA SER A 172 9.05 -1.86 30.38
C SER A 172 9.46 -1.84 28.90
N ASP A 173 8.49 -1.88 27.99
CA ASP A 173 8.80 -1.77 26.57
C ASP A 173 9.52 -0.43 26.35
N VAL A 174 10.59 -0.44 25.55
CA VAL A 174 11.30 0.79 25.21
C VAL A 174 10.40 1.74 24.41
N THR A 175 9.35 1.23 23.78
CA THR A 175 8.32 2.09 23.17
C THR A 175 7.60 2.96 24.19
N ASP A 176 7.54 2.57 25.46
CA ASP A 176 6.86 3.33 26.51
C ASP A 176 7.57 4.65 26.83
N ILE A 177 8.88 4.74 26.52
CA ILE A 177 9.64 5.99 26.66
C ILE A 177 9.70 6.79 25.36
N ILE A 178 9.15 6.29 24.25
CA ILE A 178 9.04 7.07 23.02
C ILE A 178 7.84 8.01 23.15
N LEU A 179 8.09 9.31 23.14
CA LEU A 179 7.00 10.27 23.01
C LEU A 179 6.62 10.39 21.54
N PRO A 180 5.36 10.11 21.15
CA PRO A 180 4.89 10.45 19.82
C PRO A 180 5.00 11.97 19.68
N SER A 181 5.81 12.43 18.73
CA SER A 181 5.84 13.84 18.40
C SER A 181 4.56 14.21 17.64
N PHE A 182 4.10 15.45 17.77
CA PHE A 182 2.83 15.90 17.18
C PHE A 182 2.79 15.85 15.63
N ASP A 183 3.94 15.62 14.98
CA ASP A 183 4.10 15.60 13.51
C ASP A 183 4.86 14.38 12.96
N SER A 184 5.34 13.45 13.79
CA SER A 184 6.03 12.25 13.28
C SER A 184 5.00 11.18 12.92
N ASP A 185 4.94 10.82 11.64
CA ASP A 185 4.25 9.59 11.24
C ASP A 185 4.94 8.41 11.94
N ARG A 186 4.16 7.41 12.39
CA ARG A 186 4.71 6.18 13.00
C ARG A 186 5.69 5.43 12.09
N ASN A 187 5.75 5.80 10.81
CA ASN A 187 6.65 5.24 9.81
C ASN A 187 8.10 5.72 9.95
N ASP A 188 8.35 6.82 10.67
CA ASP A 188 9.71 7.39 10.85
C ASP A 188 10.50 6.71 11.99
N ILE A 189 9.90 5.75 12.67
CA ILE A 189 10.53 5.03 13.79
C ILE A 189 10.56 3.55 13.44
N LEU A 190 11.75 3.04 13.09
CA LEU A 190 11.98 1.62 12.95
C LEU A 190 12.22 0.98 14.30
N ILE A 191 11.36 0.01 14.60
CA ILE A 191 11.49 -0.87 15.75
C ILE A 191 11.92 -2.23 15.21
N SER A 192 13.12 -2.68 15.57
CA SER A 192 13.63 -4.01 15.19
C SER A 192 13.90 -4.86 16.42
N GLU A 193 13.67 -6.16 16.35
CA GLU A 193 13.91 -7.05 17.48
C GLU A 193 15.41 -7.36 17.59
N LYS A 194 16.00 -7.10 18.77
CA LYS A 194 17.30 -7.66 19.14
C LYS A 194 17.07 -8.95 19.92
N VAL A 195 18.10 -9.80 19.99
CA VAL A 195 18.06 -11.05 20.76
C VAL A 195 17.69 -10.75 22.23
N GLY A 196 16.52 -11.22 22.66
CA GLY A 196 15.93 -10.97 23.98
C GLY A 196 14.83 -9.89 24.00
N CYS A 197 14.42 -9.48 25.20
CA CYS A 197 13.34 -8.53 25.50
C CYS A 197 13.58 -7.06 25.08
N VAL A 198 14.57 -6.78 24.23
CA VAL A 198 15.01 -5.42 23.92
C VAL A 198 14.76 -5.16 22.45
N ARG A 199 13.81 -4.26 22.16
CA ARG A 199 13.59 -3.75 20.81
C ARG A 199 14.60 -2.63 20.54
N ASN A 200 15.23 -2.63 19.37
CA ASN A 200 16.10 -1.55 18.92
C ASN A 200 15.24 -0.44 18.32
N ILE A 201 15.47 0.81 18.73
CA ILE A 201 14.80 1.99 18.17
C ILE A 201 15.77 2.67 17.21
N THR A 202 15.35 2.84 15.97
CA THR A 202 16.04 3.65 14.98
C THR A 202 15.10 4.75 14.52
N CYS A 203 15.44 6.01 14.79
CA CYS A 203 14.73 7.13 14.19
C CYS A 203 15.23 7.25 12.74
N GLN A 204 14.36 6.98 11.76
CA GLN A 204 14.61 7.19 10.34
C GLN A 204 14.36 8.64 9.98
N ASP A 205 15.21 9.19 9.11
CA ASP A 205 15.10 10.54 8.53
C ASP A 205 14.90 11.69 9.55
N SER A 206 15.14 11.39 10.83
CA SER A 206 14.99 12.28 11.96
C SER A 206 16.32 12.96 12.24
N TYR A 207 16.42 14.23 11.86
CA TYR A 207 17.64 15.00 12.09
C TYR A 207 17.80 15.49 13.54
N LEU A 208 16.73 15.46 14.35
CA LEU A 208 16.79 15.81 15.76
C LEU A 208 16.13 14.75 16.63
N THR A 209 16.92 13.73 16.98
CA THR A 209 16.58 12.83 18.08
C THR A 209 17.12 13.41 19.39
N TYR A 210 16.32 13.46 20.44
CA TYR A 210 16.86 13.74 21.77
C TYR A 210 16.18 12.92 22.86
N GLY A 211 16.98 12.54 23.85
CA GLY A 211 16.48 12.00 25.11
C GLY A 211 16.20 13.14 26.09
N THR A 212 15.26 12.95 27.01
CA THR A 212 15.07 13.85 28.16
C THR A 212 15.37 13.12 29.46
N THR A 213 16.01 13.83 30.39
CA THR A 213 16.33 13.35 31.74
C THR A 213 16.21 14.50 32.73
N THR A 214 15.94 14.20 34.00
CA THR A 214 16.01 15.20 35.07
C THR A 214 17.34 15.12 35.79
N PHE A 215 17.90 16.27 36.18
CA PHE A 215 19.16 16.29 36.93
C PHE A 215 19.07 15.56 38.28
N SER A 216 17.88 15.39 38.85
CA SER A 216 17.66 14.63 40.09
C SER A 216 17.79 13.11 39.93
N THR A 217 17.57 12.59 38.72
CA THR A 217 17.66 11.16 38.39
C THR A 217 18.91 10.86 37.54
N SER A 218 19.84 11.80 37.53
CA SER A 218 21.08 11.77 36.76
C SER A 218 22.29 11.97 37.66
N GLU A 219 23.41 11.36 37.29
CA GLU A 219 24.72 11.60 37.89
C GLU A 219 25.41 12.88 37.37
N ILE A 220 24.77 13.57 36.42
CA ILE A 220 25.21 14.86 35.89
C ILE A 220 24.89 15.96 36.91
N VAL A 221 25.91 16.72 37.29
CA VAL A 221 25.75 17.83 38.23
C VAL A 221 24.92 18.94 37.57
N ARG A 222 23.83 19.31 38.23
CA ARG A 222 22.96 20.40 37.77
C ARG A 222 23.73 21.74 37.74
N PRO A 223 23.76 22.44 36.60
CA PRO A 223 24.32 23.79 36.52
C PRO A 223 23.56 24.77 37.42
N ALA A 224 24.28 25.67 38.10
CA ALA A 224 23.70 26.61 39.07
C ALA A 224 22.69 27.60 38.43
N ASP A 225 22.86 27.88 37.14
CA ASP A 225 22.00 28.78 36.36
C ASP A 225 20.82 28.06 35.67
N SER A 226 20.75 26.73 35.76
CA SER A 226 19.65 25.93 35.21
C SER A 226 18.34 26.26 35.91
N HIS A 227 17.25 26.41 35.15
CA HIS A 227 15.91 26.59 35.70
C HIS A 227 15.51 25.42 36.62
N LYS A 228 14.74 25.71 37.68
CA LYS A 228 14.31 24.71 38.70
C LYS A 228 13.70 23.47 38.10
N ASP A 229 12.89 23.67 37.07
CA ASP A 229 12.15 22.63 36.38
C ASP A 229 12.76 22.27 35.01
N SER A 230 13.96 22.78 34.69
CA SER A 230 14.61 22.40 33.42
C SER A 230 15.02 20.94 33.47
N LYS A 231 14.63 20.22 32.42
CA LYS A 231 15.23 18.93 32.06
C LYS A 231 16.61 19.15 31.43
N ALA A 232 17.40 18.10 31.43
CA ALA A 232 18.56 17.94 30.56
C ALA A 232 18.14 17.18 29.31
N TYR A 233 18.57 17.67 28.15
CA TYR A 233 18.22 17.13 26.85
C TYR A 233 19.48 16.52 26.21
N LEU A 234 19.45 15.22 25.96
CA LEU A 234 20.56 14.46 25.36
C LEU A 234 20.51 14.62 23.85
N ASN A 235 21.53 15.22 23.25
CA ASN A 235 21.49 15.58 21.84
C ASN A 235 22.02 14.47 20.92
N SER A 236 21.32 14.19 19.82
CA SER A 236 21.82 13.33 18.73
C SER A 236 22.59 14.06 17.62
N ALA A 237 22.62 15.39 17.69
CA ALA A 237 23.27 16.26 16.73
C ALA A 237 23.95 17.42 17.44
N ASN A 238 24.97 17.99 16.82
CA ASN A 238 25.58 19.21 17.34
C ASN A 238 24.70 20.42 16.98
N LEU A 239 23.88 20.83 17.95
CA LEU A 239 22.96 21.96 17.83
C LEU A 239 23.66 23.32 17.62
N GLN A 240 24.96 23.45 17.89
CA GLN A 240 25.71 24.69 17.61
C GLN A 240 26.22 24.76 16.17
N THR A 241 26.60 23.63 15.58
CA THR A 241 27.19 23.58 14.23
C THR A 241 26.18 23.18 13.15
N GLY A 242 24.98 22.74 13.54
CA GLY A 242 23.94 22.28 12.61
C GLY A 242 24.31 20.99 11.86
N VAL A 243 25.27 20.22 12.37
CA VAL A 243 25.68 18.95 11.75
C VAL A 243 24.70 17.86 12.19
N LEU A 244 23.93 17.36 11.24
CA LEU A 244 22.89 16.36 11.43
C LEU A 244 23.45 14.96 11.12
N THR A 245 23.06 13.95 11.91
CA THR A 245 23.62 12.59 11.86
C THR A 245 22.83 11.60 10.98
N GLY A 246 21.76 12.05 10.31
CA GLY A 246 20.90 11.18 9.52
C GLY A 246 20.10 10.24 10.40
N SER A 247 19.88 8.99 9.97
CA SER A 247 19.18 8.00 10.79
C SER A 247 20.01 7.62 12.02
N VAL A 248 19.35 7.57 13.19
CA VAL A 248 19.99 7.39 14.49
C VAL A 248 19.48 6.11 15.17
N ASP A 249 20.39 5.16 15.44
CA ASP A 249 20.18 4.08 16.40
C ASP A 249 20.35 4.65 17.82
N VAL A 250 19.24 4.72 18.56
CA VAL A 250 19.16 5.33 19.88
C VAL A 250 20.04 4.60 20.91
N TYR A 251 20.09 3.26 20.84
CA TYR A 251 20.91 2.46 21.75
C TYR A 251 22.38 2.72 21.56
N SER A 252 22.82 2.73 20.30
CA SER A 252 24.21 2.91 19.94
C SER A 252 24.70 4.32 20.28
N LEU A 253 23.86 5.33 20.01
CA LEU A 253 24.16 6.74 20.21
C LEU A 253 24.24 7.12 21.69
N PHE A 254 23.19 6.83 22.47
CA PHE A 254 23.12 7.23 23.88
C PHE A 254 23.62 6.18 24.86
N GLY A 255 24.05 5.01 24.36
CA GLY A 255 24.47 3.90 25.21
C GLY A 255 23.34 3.48 26.14
N VAL A 256 22.14 3.26 25.58
CA VAL A 256 20.94 2.94 26.37
C VAL A 256 21.09 1.57 27.02
N THR A 257 20.94 1.54 28.34
CA THR A 257 21.00 0.33 29.17
C THR A 257 19.77 0.25 30.04
N CYS A 258 19.44 -0.95 30.50
CA CYS A 258 18.28 -1.14 31.37
C CYS A 258 18.62 -1.83 32.69
N GLU A 259 18.19 -1.22 33.78
CA GLU A 259 18.41 -1.69 35.15
C GLU A 259 17.19 -1.37 36.01
N ASN A 260 16.75 -2.30 36.87
CA ASN A 260 15.64 -2.08 37.81
C ASN A 260 14.35 -1.51 37.19
N LYS A 261 13.98 -2.01 36.00
CA LYS A 261 12.83 -1.55 35.21
C LYS A 261 12.90 -0.11 34.68
N LYS A 262 14.09 0.49 34.67
CA LYS A 262 14.31 1.87 34.20
C LYS A 262 15.39 1.90 33.12
N TRP A 263 15.20 2.79 32.16
CA TRP A 263 16.13 3.02 31.05
C TRP A 263 17.14 4.10 31.42
N TYR A 264 18.40 3.88 31.09
CA TYR A 264 19.50 4.80 31.39
C TYR A 264 20.34 5.08 30.16
N ALA A 265 20.71 6.34 29.96
CA ALA A 265 21.72 6.76 29.00
C ALA A 265 23.10 6.81 29.67
N THR A 266 24.13 6.41 28.92
CA THR A 266 25.53 6.35 29.38
C THR A 266 26.51 7.03 28.42
N LYS A 267 26.06 7.46 27.24
CA LYS A 267 26.86 8.18 26.25
C LYS A 267 26.20 9.51 25.89
N TYR A 268 27.02 10.53 25.71
CA TYR A 268 26.60 11.90 25.38
C TYR A 268 27.44 12.48 24.24
N PRO A 269 27.43 11.88 23.05
CA PRO A 269 28.36 12.22 21.96
C PRO A 269 28.30 13.69 21.52
N PHE A 270 27.16 14.35 21.71
CA PHE A 270 26.96 15.77 21.39
C PHE A 270 26.63 16.61 22.63
N GLY A 271 27.00 16.12 23.81
CA GLY A 271 26.68 16.74 25.09
C GLY A 271 25.19 16.77 25.40
N ILE A 272 24.83 17.59 26.38
CA ILE A 272 23.44 17.89 26.75
C ILE A 272 23.15 19.37 26.58
N HIS A 273 21.88 19.73 26.41
CA HIS A 273 21.44 21.11 26.58
C HIS A 273 20.41 21.25 27.70
N TYR A 274 20.29 22.46 28.24
CA TYR A 274 19.34 22.81 29.29
C TYR A 274 18.91 24.28 29.16
N TYR A 275 17.84 24.67 29.85
CA TYR A 275 17.35 26.05 29.86
C TYR A 275 17.71 26.73 31.17
N THR A 276 18.27 27.94 31.06
CA THR A 276 18.55 28.79 32.22
C THR A 276 17.27 29.43 32.77
N ASN A 277 17.33 30.05 33.96
CA ASN A 277 16.21 30.83 34.51
C ASN A 277 15.66 31.90 33.54
N ASP A 278 16.50 32.45 32.65
CA ASP A 278 16.09 33.44 31.65
C ASP A 278 15.56 32.81 30.34
N SER A 279 15.21 31.52 30.35
CA SER A 279 14.77 30.75 29.17
C SER A 279 15.77 30.67 28.02
N LYS A 280 17.05 30.99 28.26
CA LYS A 280 18.13 30.80 27.28
C LYS A 280 18.60 29.35 27.28
N GLN A 281 18.78 28.80 26.08
CA GLN A 281 19.38 27.48 25.89
C GLN A 281 20.90 27.56 26.12
N LYS A 282 21.44 26.63 26.92
CA LYS A 282 22.88 26.44 27.13
C LYS A 282 23.26 24.98 26.93
N PHE A 283 24.52 24.76 26.59
CA PHE A 283 25.08 23.46 26.27
C PHE A 283 26.17 23.08 27.27
N LEU A 284 26.20 21.80 27.66
CA LEU A 284 27.20 21.20 28.52
C LEU A 284 27.83 20.01 27.77
N TYR A 285 29.13 20.06 27.57
CA TYR A 285 29.89 19.02 26.83
C TYR A 285 30.90 18.29 27.71
N GLU A 286 31.36 18.92 28.79
CA GLU A 286 32.41 18.38 29.66
C GLU A 286 31.84 17.72 30.92
N GLY A 287 32.56 16.75 31.47
CA GLY A 287 32.20 16.09 32.74
C GLY A 287 31.06 15.07 32.62
N LEU A 288 30.72 14.66 31.39
CA LEU A 288 29.65 13.69 31.09
C LEU A 288 30.14 12.24 30.97
N ASP A 289 31.44 12.05 30.74
CA ASP A 289 32.00 10.71 30.53
C ASP A 289 31.83 9.81 31.77
N GLY A 290 31.31 8.60 31.53
CA GLY A 290 31.03 7.62 32.57
C GLY A 290 29.84 7.96 33.46
N LYS A 291 29.14 9.08 33.21
CA LYS A 291 27.92 9.45 33.93
C LYS A 291 26.72 8.68 33.41
N ARG A 292 25.79 8.40 34.30
CA ARG A 292 24.52 7.75 33.98
C ARG A 292 23.34 8.66 34.23
N SER A 293 22.35 8.64 33.35
CA SER A 293 21.11 9.41 33.50
C SER A 293 19.87 8.59 33.18
N GLU A 294 18.86 8.60 34.04
CA GLU A 294 17.57 7.95 33.78
C GLU A 294 16.85 8.66 32.62
N ILE A 295 16.44 7.90 31.61
CA ILE A 295 15.73 8.43 30.44
C ILE A 295 14.24 8.50 30.78
N GLU A 296 13.68 9.70 30.76
CA GLU A 296 12.23 9.91 30.91
C GLU A 296 11.51 9.74 29.58
N SER A 297 12.12 10.23 28.50
CA SER A 297 11.58 10.04 27.16
C SER A 297 12.62 10.19 26.06
N ILE A 298 12.31 9.65 24.89
CA ILE A 298 13.00 9.85 23.62
C ILE A 298 12.01 10.49 22.66
N VAL A 299 12.47 11.53 21.95
CA VAL A 299 11.72 12.18 20.88
C VAL A 299 12.50 12.02 19.59
N CYS A 300 11.85 11.49 18.54
CA CYS A 300 12.32 11.58 17.16
C CYS A 300 11.55 12.74 16.51
N LEU A 301 12.23 13.84 16.17
CA LEU A 301 11.60 14.93 15.41
C LEU A 301 12.06 14.90 13.96
N PRO A 302 11.12 14.87 13.00
CA PRO A 302 11.40 15.33 11.65
C PRO A 302 11.57 16.86 11.75
N ILE A 303 12.81 17.34 11.81
CA ILE A 303 13.06 18.73 11.42
C ILE A 303 13.03 18.71 9.90
N GLU A 304 12.03 19.35 9.29
CA GLU A 304 12.14 19.81 7.91
C GLU A 304 13.48 20.55 7.81
N PRO A 305 14.49 20.01 7.09
CA PRO A 305 15.72 20.74 6.92
C PRO A 305 15.35 22.11 6.36
N PRO A 306 16.04 23.21 6.71
CA PRO A 306 15.88 24.45 5.98
C PRO A 306 16.27 24.15 4.53
N CYS A 307 15.29 23.79 3.71
CA CYS A 307 15.51 23.52 2.33
C CYS A 307 16.17 24.78 1.78
N ARG A 308 17.29 24.60 1.07
CA ARG A 308 18.00 25.73 0.44
C ARG A 308 17.08 26.51 -0.50
N CYS A 309 15.91 25.95 -0.82
CA CYS A 309 14.88 26.48 -1.67
C CYS A 309 13.47 26.25 -1.10
N SER A 310 12.56 27.15 -1.43
CA SER A 310 11.14 27.00 -1.16
C SER A 310 10.58 25.78 -1.90
N ASP A 311 9.41 25.30 -1.51
CA ASP A 311 8.80 24.17 -2.20
C ASP A 311 8.60 24.54 -3.68
N VAL A 312 8.90 23.63 -4.60
CA VAL A 312 8.67 23.86 -6.02
C VAL A 312 7.18 24.02 -6.31
N THR A 313 6.29 23.53 -5.42
CA THR A 313 4.85 23.80 -5.52
C THR A 313 4.53 25.28 -5.42
N ASP A 314 5.38 26.09 -4.77
CA ASP A 314 5.16 27.54 -4.62
C ASP A 314 5.26 28.28 -5.96
N ILE A 315 5.97 27.71 -6.93
CA ILE A 315 6.06 28.27 -8.28
C ILE A 315 5.05 27.64 -9.25
N ILE A 316 4.24 26.66 -8.82
CA ILE A 316 3.14 26.15 -9.65
C ILE A 316 1.99 27.13 -9.57
N LEU A 317 1.63 27.74 -10.70
CA LEU A 317 0.38 28.50 -10.76
C LEU A 317 -0.78 27.51 -10.91
N PRO A 318 -1.79 27.57 -10.02
CA PRO A 318 -3.01 26.80 -10.23
C PRO A 318 -3.63 27.26 -11.55
N SER A 319 -3.81 26.34 -12.50
CA SER A 319 -4.60 26.66 -13.68
C SER A 319 -6.06 26.84 -13.27
N PHE A 320 -6.78 27.74 -13.95
CA PHE A 320 -8.14 28.13 -13.60
C PHE A 320 -9.17 27.00 -13.71
N ASP A 321 -8.78 25.81 -14.19
CA ASP A 321 -9.70 24.68 -14.46
C ASP A 321 -9.12 23.27 -14.18
N SER A 322 -7.88 23.15 -13.68
CA SER A 322 -7.30 21.82 -13.42
C SER A 322 -7.58 21.35 -12.00
N ASP A 323 -8.23 20.19 -11.88
CA ASP A 323 -8.20 19.43 -10.64
C ASP A 323 -6.74 19.14 -10.25
N ARG A 324 -6.37 19.30 -8.97
CA ARG A 324 -5.01 19.03 -8.47
C ARG A 324 -4.54 17.58 -8.71
N ASN A 325 -5.44 16.70 -9.13
CA ASN A 325 -5.18 15.28 -9.37
C ASN A 325 -4.34 15.02 -10.63
N ASP A 326 -4.23 15.99 -11.55
CA ASP A 326 -3.54 15.80 -12.83
C ASP A 326 -2.06 16.22 -12.81
N ILE A 327 -1.58 16.75 -11.66
CA ILE A 327 -0.18 17.06 -11.42
C ILE A 327 0.37 16.00 -10.47
N LEU A 328 1.29 15.16 -10.97
CA LEU A 328 1.98 14.19 -10.12
C LEU A 328 3.16 14.87 -9.43
N ILE A 329 3.13 14.83 -8.11
CA ILE A 329 4.21 15.29 -7.24
C ILE A 329 4.89 14.06 -6.66
N SER A 330 6.19 13.90 -6.91
CA SER A 330 6.99 12.80 -6.36
C SER A 330 8.19 13.33 -5.59
N GLU A 331 8.62 12.66 -4.53
CA GLU A 331 9.77 13.11 -3.74
C GLU A 331 11.08 12.69 -4.40
N ARG A 332 12.05 13.61 -4.47
CA ARG A 332 13.45 13.30 -4.83
C ARG A 332 14.36 13.44 -3.62
N VAL A 333 15.51 12.79 -3.70
CA VAL A 333 16.57 12.85 -2.68
C VAL A 333 16.97 14.30 -2.41
N GLY A 334 16.70 14.74 -1.18
CA GLY A 334 16.96 16.08 -0.66
C GLY A 334 15.89 17.09 -1.07
N CYS A 335 15.01 17.52 -0.15
CA CYS A 335 14.22 18.77 -0.13
C CYS A 335 13.53 19.25 -1.44
N VAL A 336 13.41 18.40 -2.45
CA VAL A 336 13.03 18.78 -3.81
C VAL A 336 11.97 17.80 -4.26
N ARG A 337 10.76 18.31 -4.47
CA ARG A 337 9.67 17.56 -5.09
C ARG A 337 9.82 17.66 -6.61
N ASN A 338 9.63 16.56 -7.31
CA ASN A 338 9.55 16.49 -8.76
C ASN A 338 8.11 16.74 -9.21
N ILE A 339 7.93 17.52 -10.28
CA ILE A 339 6.62 17.85 -10.85
C ILE A 339 6.52 17.16 -12.21
N THR A 340 5.47 16.39 -12.39
CA THR A 340 5.11 15.82 -13.68
C THR A 340 3.71 16.29 -14.07
N CYS A 341 3.60 17.04 -15.17
CA CYS A 341 2.30 17.33 -15.77
C CYS A 341 1.87 16.10 -16.59
N GLN A 342 0.66 15.58 -16.39
CA GLN A 342 0.17 14.39 -17.09
C GLN A 342 -0.18 14.68 -18.57
N ASP A 343 -0.48 13.60 -19.32
CA ASP A 343 -0.90 13.68 -20.73
C ASP A 343 -2.09 14.66 -20.90
N SER A 344 -2.11 15.41 -22.00
CA SER A 344 -3.12 16.46 -22.30
C SER A 344 -2.89 17.81 -21.61
N TYR A 345 -1.66 18.14 -21.22
CA TYR A 345 -1.34 19.45 -20.65
C TYR A 345 -0.26 20.20 -21.47
N LEU A 346 -0.49 21.50 -21.77
CA LEU A 346 0.56 22.42 -22.19
C LEU A 346 1.34 22.83 -20.94
N THR A 347 2.56 22.33 -20.81
CA THR A 347 3.46 22.81 -19.76
C THR A 347 4.26 24.00 -20.25
N TYR A 348 4.31 25.09 -19.49
CA TYR A 348 5.29 26.14 -19.75
C TYR A 348 5.77 26.79 -18.47
N GLY A 349 7.05 27.16 -18.47
CA GLY A 349 7.62 28.02 -17.43
C GLY A 349 7.53 29.49 -17.84
N THR A 350 7.50 30.40 -16.89
CA THR A 350 7.64 31.84 -17.14
C THR A 350 8.90 32.38 -16.47
N THR A 351 9.57 33.30 -17.16
CA THR A 351 10.77 33.99 -16.67
C THR A 351 10.79 35.42 -17.21
N THR A 352 11.45 36.34 -16.52
CA THR A 352 11.70 37.69 -17.03
C THR A 352 13.11 37.77 -17.60
N PHE A 353 13.27 38.51 -18.70
CA PHE A 353 14.60 38.70 -19.30
C PHE A 353 15.59 39.39 -18.35
N SER A 354 15.12 40.15 -17.36
CA SER A 354 15.97 40.80 -16.35
C SER A 354 16.57 39.83 -15.33
N THR A 355 15.95 38.67 -15.12
CA THR A 355 16.40 37.62 -14.20
C THR A 355 16.95 36.40 -14.96
N SER A 356 17.23 36.59 -16.24
CA SER A 356 17.73 35.57 -17.16
C SER A 356 19.04 36.00 -17.81
N GLU A 357 19.87 35.03 -18.14
CA GLU A 357 21.09 35.21 -18.95
C GLU A 357 20.79 35.27 -20.46
N ILE A 358 19.52 35.09 -20.85
CA ILE A 358 19.03 35.22 -22.22
C ILE A 358 18.94 36.70 -22.58
N VAL A 359 19.58 37.09 -23.67
CA VAL A 359 19.56 38.47 -24.16
C VAL A 359 18.15 38.83 -24.61
N ARG A 360 17.59 39.89 -24.02
CA ARG A 360 16.27 40.40 -24.41
C ARG A 360 16.28 40.85 -25.88
N PRO A 361 15.36 40.32 -26.72
CA PRO A 361 15.18 40.82 -28.08
C PRO A 361 14.77 42.30 -28.11
N ALA A 362 15.33 43.08 -29.03
CA ALA A 362 15.09 44.52 -29.13
C ALA A 362 13.63 44.89 -29.41
N ASP A 363 12.88 43.98 -30.03
CA ASP A 363 11.47 44.13 -30.36
C ASP A 363 10.51 43.59 -29.28
N SER A 364 11.05 42.95 -28.23
CA SER A 364 10.27 42.45 -27.09
C SER A 364 9.62 43.61 -26.34
N HIS A 365 8.35 43.44 -25.96
CA HIS A 365 7.65 44.38 -25.09
C HIS A 365 8.39 44.58 -23.76
N LYS A 366 8.33 45.79 -23.18
CA LYS A 366 9.06 46.14 -21.95
C LYS A 366 8.78 45.19 -20.79
N ASP A 367 7.53 44.79 -20.70
CA ASP A 367 7.02 43.93 -19.64
C ASP A 367 6.74 42.50 -20.14
N SER A 368 7.22 42.14 -21.34
CA SER A 368 7.05 40.76 -21.83
C SER A 368 7.86 39.81 -20.97
N LYS A 369 7.21 38.74 -20.52
CA LYS A 369 7.89 37.54 -20.05
C LYS A 369 8.43 36.73 -21.23
N ALA A 370 9.44 35.93 -20.95
CA ALA A 370 9.83 34.81 -21.78
C ALA A 370 9.15 33.55 -21.25
N TYR A 371 8.57 32.79 -22.17
CA TYR A 371 7.81 31.58 -21.87
C TYR A 371 8.59 30.36 -22.35
N LEU A 372 8.94 29.47 -21.42
CA LEU A 372 9.69 28.24 -21.63
C LEU A 372 8.72 27.16 -22.13
N ASN A 373 8.85 26.75 -23.39
CA ASN A 373 7.85 25.86 -23.99
C ASN A 373 8.16 24.38 -23.74
N SER A 374 7.15 23.58 -23.40
CA SER A 374 7.23 22.11 -23.42
C SER A 374 6.84 21.47 -24.75
N ALA A 375 6.31 22.26 -25.67
CA ALA A 375 5.83 21.80 -26.97
C ALA A 375 6.28 22.77 -28.06
N ASN A 376 6.43 22.28 -29.29
CA ASN A 376 6.70 23.14 -30.42
C ASN A 376 5.39 23.78 -30.90
N LEU A 377 5.10 24.97 -30.37
CA LEU A 377 3.89 25.75 -30.68
C LEU A 377 3.78 26.16 -32.16
N GLN A 378 4.87 26.13 -32.94
CA GLN A 378 4.79 26.39 -34.39
C GLN A 378 4.28 25.18 -35.18
N THR A 379 4.62 23.98 -34.71
CA THR A 379 4.27 22.72 -35.40
C THR A 379 3.05 22.01 -34.83
N GLY A 380 2.58 22.43 -33.64
CA GLY A 380 1.46 21.80 -32.93
C GLY A 380 1.78 20.43 -32.33
N VAL A 381 3.07 20.03 -32.29
CA VAL A 381 3.50 18.78 -31.67
C VAL A 381 3.48 18.95 -30.16
N LEU A 382 2.53 18.29 -29.51
CA LEU A 382 2.45 18.17 -28.06
C LEU A 382 3.35 17.01 -27.61
N THR A 383 4.08 17.23 -26.52
CA THR A 383 4.68 16.14 -25.75
C THR A 383 3.58 15.51 -24.90
N GLY A 384 3.66 14.20 -24.67
CA GLY A 384 2.86 13.55 -23.62
C GLY A 384 3.29 14.04 -22.23
N SER A 385 3.10 13.22 -21.21
CA SER A 385 3.46 13.56 -19.84
C SER A 385 4.89 14.11 -19.72
N VAL A 386 5.03 15.25 -19.05
CA VAL A 386 6.27 16.02 -18.98
C VAL A 386 6.77 16.07 -17.54
N ASP A 387 7.94 15.47 -17.29
CA ASP A 387 8.75 15.73 -16.10
C ASP A 387 9.43 17.11 -16.25
N VAL A 388 8.99 18.08 -15.45
CA VAL A 388 9.39 19.49 -15.55
C VAL A 388 10.89 19.66 -15.31
N TYR A 389 11.47 18.90 -14.37
CA TYR A 389 12.89 18.98 -14.04
C TYR A 389 13.75 18.51 -15.20
N SER A 390 13.35 17.42 -15.81
CA SER A 390 14.10 16.78 -16.90
C SER A 390 14.02 17.62 -18.17
N LEU A 391 12.83 18.17 -18.46
CA LEU A 391 12.57 18.99 -19.63
C LEU A 391 13.33 20.33 -19.56
N PHE A 392 13.15 21.10 -18.49
CA PHE A 392 13.73 22.44 -18.36
C PHE A 392 15.09 22.47 -17.65
N GLY A 393 15.59 21.33 -17.18
CA GLY A 393 16.83 21.27 -16.40
C GLY A 393 16.72 22.13 -15.15
N VAL A 394 15.65 21.94 -14.36
CA VAL A 394 15.37 22.79 -13.20
C VAL A 394 16.41 22.56 -12.11
N THR A 395 17.08 23.63 -11.69
CA THR A 395 18.07 23.64 -10.61
C THR A 395 17.71 24.68 -9.57
N CYS A 396 18.21 24.52 -8.34
CA CYS A 396 17.94 25.48 -7.29
C CYS A 396 19.20 26.06 -6.64
N GLU A 397 19.25 27.39 -6.57
CA GLU A 397 20.37 28.14 -6.02
C GLU A 397 19.86 29.38 -5.28
N ASN A 398 20.39 29.66 -4.08
CA ASN A 398 20.03 30.84 -3.28
C ASN A 398 18.52 31.06 -3.08
N LYS A 399 17.78 29.98 -2.78
CA LYS A 399 16.32 29.99 -2.63
C LYS A 399 15.50 30.34 -3.88
N LYS A 400 16.11 30.24 -5.07
CA LYS A 400 15.46 30.53 -6.35
C LYS A 400 15.61 29.36 -7.31
N TRP A 401 14.56 29.10 -8.06
CA TRP A 401 14.50 28.07 -9.09
C TRP A 401 14.98 28.61 -10.43
N TYR A 402 15.76 27.82 -11.16
CA TYR A 402 16.30 28.20 -12.46
C TYR A 402 16.09 27.11 -13.50
N ALA A 403 15.77 27.50 -14.72
CA ALA A 403 15.78 26.63 -15.90
C ALA A 403 17.14 26.74 -16.60
N THR A 404 17.64 25.61 -17.10
CA THR A 404 18.93 25.50 -17.82
C THR A 404 18.81 24.81 -19.18
N LYS A 405 17.62 24.28 -19.52
CA LYS A 405 17.33 23.65 -20.81
C LYS A 405 16.09 24.28 -21.44
N TYR A 406 16.14 24.43 -22.76
CA TYR A 406 15.10 25.06 -23.56
C TYR A 406 14.82 24.22 -24.83
N PRO A 407 14.37 22.96 -24.69
CA PRO A 407 14.29 22.00 -25.80
C PRO A 407 13.40 22.47 -26.96
N PHE A 408 12.40 23.31 -26.69
CA PHE A 408 11.50 23.89 -27.68
C PHE A 408 11.64 25.41 -27.80
N GLY A 409 12.79 25.95 -27.38
CA GLY A 409 13.05 27.37 -27.32
C GLY A 409 12.17 28.11 -26.31
N ILE A 410 12.15 29.43 -26.46
CA ILE A 410 11.25 30.32 -25.71
C ILE A 410 10.34 31.08 -26.67
N HIS A 411 9.19 31.54 -26.18
CA HIS A 411 8.40 32.55 -26.89
C HIS A 411 8.25 33.82 -26.05
N TYR A 412 8.00 34.95 -26.73
CA TYR A 412 7.79 36.26 -26.11
C TYR A 412 6.84 37.10 -26.97
N TYR A 413 6.32 38.19 -26.40
CA TYR A 413 5.45 39.13 -27.09
C TYR A 413 6.21 40.39 -27.46
N THR A 414 6.06 40.81 -28.71
CA THR A 414 6.62 42.07 -29.23
C THR A 414 5.77 43.27 -28.81
N ASN A 415 6.29 44.48 -29.03
CA ASN A 415 5.56 45.73 -28.74
C ASN A 415 4.20 45.86 -29.47
N ASP A 416 4.01 45.14 -30.58
CA ASP A 416 2.74 45.06 -31.32
C ASP A 416 1.90 43.82 -30.96
N SER A 417 2.15 43.22 -29.80
CA SER A 417 1.43 42.05 -29.26
C SER A 417 1.50 40.80 -30.13
N LYS A 418 2.51 40.70 -31.01
CA LYS A 418 2.74 39.48 -31.79
C LYS A 418 3.60 38.51 -30.99
N GLN A 419 3.24 37.23 -31.05
CA GLN A 419 4.06 36.17 -30.49
C GLN A 419 5.24 35.90 -31.43
N LYS A 420 6.46 35.86 -30.87
CA LYS A 420 7.68 35.45 -31.56
C LYS A 420 8.40 34.36 -30.79
N PHE A 421 9.18 33.57 -31.51
CA PHE A 421 9.91 32.42 -31.00
C PHE A 421 11.41 32.65 -31.13
N LEU A 422 12.16 32.27 -30.09
CA LEU A 422 13.61 32.30 -30.05
C LEU A 422 14.12 30.89 -29.76
N TYR A 423 14.92 30.34 -30.67
CA TYR A 423 15.49 28.99 -30.58
C TYR A 423 17.01 29.00 -30.43
N GLU A 424 17.69 30.05 -30.90
CA GLU A 424 19.14 30.14 -30.92
C GLU A 424 19.68 30.95 -29.72
N GLY A 425 20.91 30.66 -29.32
CA GLY A 425 21.60 31.39 -28.24
C GLY A 425 21.13 31.07 -26.83
N LEU A 426 20.38 29.97 -26.65
CA LEU A 426 19.85 29.50 -25.37
C LEU A 426 20.78 28.49 -24.66
N ASP A 427 21.67 27.84 -25.40
CA ASP A 427 22.55 26.81 -24.86
C ASP A 427 23.48 27.38 -23.77
N GLY A 428 23.51 26.70 -22.62
CA GLY A 428 24.29 27.10 -21.46
C GLY A 428 23.76 28.35 -20.74
N LYS A 429 22.63 28.91 -21.16
CA LYS A 429 21.97 30.02 -20.47
C LYS A 429 21.12 29.51 -19.31
N ARG A 430 20.94 30.39 -18.34
CA ARG A 430 20.09 30.14 -17.18
C ARG A 430 19.04 31.23 -17.01
N SER A 431 17.85 30.84 -16.58
CA SER A 431 16.72 31.75 -16.34
C SER A 431 16.05 31.46 -15.01
N GLU A 432 15.86 32.47 -14.16
CA GLU A 432 15.03 32.34 -12.95
C GLU A 432 13.59 32.02 -13.34
N ILE A 433 13.03 30.95 -12.76
CA ILE A 433 11.65 30.52 -13.01
C ILE A 433 10.75 31.27 -12.03
N GLU A 434 9.86 32.10 -12.58
CA GLU A 434 8.84 32.79 -11.78
C GLU A 434 7.63 31.90 -11.53
N SER A 435 7.24 31.12 -12.53
CA SER A 435 6.17 30.14 -12.39
C SER A 435 6.24 29.02 -13.41
N ILE A 436 5.62 27.89 -13.08
CA ILE A 436 5.32 26.77 -13.96
C ILE A 436 3.81 26.67 -14.07
N VAL A 437 3.31 26.47 -15.29
CA VAL A 437 1.90 26.27 -15.57
C VAL A 437 1.75 24.93 -16.28
N CYS A 438 0.91 24.04 -15.75
CA CYS A 438 0.34 22.94 -16.50
C CYS A 438 -1.07 23.40 -16.92
N LEU A 439 -1.30 23.71 -18.20
CA LEU A 439 -2.65 24.00 -18.71
C LEU A 439 -3.26 22.76 -19.37
N PRO A 440 -4.47 22.33 -19.02
CA PRO A 440 -5.12 21.27 -19.78
C PRO A 440 -5.31 21.77 -21.21
N ILE A 441 -4.68 21.09 -22.16
CA ILE A 441 -5.08 21.19 -23.56
C ILE A 441 -6.16 20.14 -23.72
N GLU A 442 -7.41 20.58 -23.85
CA GLU A 442 -8.39 19.74 -24.54
C GLU A 442 -7.77 19.39 -25.90
N PRO A 443 -7.42 18.12 -26.17
CA PRO A 443 -6.96 17.77 -27.50
C PRO A 443 -8.06 18.24 -28.47
N PRO A 444 -7.74 18.88 -29.60
CA PRO A 444 -8.74 19.27 -30.58
C PRO A 444 -9.36 17.99 -31.12
N CYS A 445 -10.40 17.52 -30.45
CA CYS A 445 -11.17 16.38 -30.88
C CYS A 445 -11.72 16.77 -32.25
N ARG A 446 -11.44 15.96 -33.27
CA ARG A 446 -11.90 16.22 -34.65
C ARG A 446 -13.44 16.23 -34.76
N CYS A 447 -14.14 15.89 -33.67
CA CYS A 447 -15.54 15.54 -33.54
C CYS A 447 -16.09 16.09 -32.23
N SER A 448 -17.36 16.53 -32.24
CA SER A 448 -18.08 16.78 -30.99
C SER A 448 -18.25 15.47 -30.21
N ASP A 449 -18.54 15.57 -28.91
CA ASP A 449 -18.80 14.38 -28.11
C ASP A 449 -19.95 13.60 -28.73
N VAL A 450 -19.83 12.27 -28.82
CA VAL A 450 -20.90 11.43 -29.33
C VAL A 450 -22.12 11.51 -28.40
N THR A 451 -21.95 11.89 -27.13
CA THR A 451 -23.07 12.15 -26.22
C THR A 451 -23.97 13.29 -26.68
N ASP A 452 -23.47 14.20 -27.50
CA ASP A 452 -24.27 15.33 -28.00
C ASP A 452 -25.37 14.89 -28.98
N ILE A 453 -25.21 13.73 -29.61
CA ILE A 453 -26.20 13.15 -30.52
C ILE A 453 -27.06 12.07 -29.85
N ILE A 454 -26.86 11.80 -28.56
CA ILE A 454 -27.61 10.82 -27.77
C ILE A 454 -28.88 11.50 -27.21
N LEU A 455 -30.06 11.08 -27.69
CA LEU A 455 -31.35 11.59 -27.20
C LEU A 455 -32.03 10.55 -26.30
N PRO A 456 -32.27 10.85 -25.00
CA PRO A 456 -32.99 9.94 -24.13
C PRO A 456 -34.40 9.71 -24.65
N SER A 457 -34.84 8.44 -24.69
CA SER A 457 -36.27 8.17 -24.90
C SER A 457 -37.07 8.56 -23.66
N PHE A 458 -38.37 8.73 -23.86
CA PHE A 458 -39.31 9.26 -22.86
C PHE A 458 -39.45 8.40 -21.58
N ASP A 459 -38.82 7.22 -21.50
CA ASP A 459 -39.04 6.24 -20.43
C ASP A 459 -37.77 5.49 -19.95
N SER A 460 -36.57 5.88 -20.38
CA SER A 460 -35.33 5.15 -20.04
C SER A 460 -34.51 5.82 -18.92
N ASP A 461 -34.02 5.04 -17.96
CA ASP A 461 -33.04 5.49 -16.96
C ASP A 461 -31.66 5.70 -17.61
N ARG A 462 -30.96 6.78 -17.25
CA ARG A 462 -29.59 7.05 -17.74
C ARG A 462 -28.57 5.96 -17.38
N ASN A 463 -28.93 5.05 -16.47
CA ASN A 463 -28.10 3.95 -16.01
C ASN A 463 -27.99 2.81 -17.03
N ASP A 464 -28.84 2.79 -18.06
CA ASP A 464 -28.84 1.74 -19.10
C ASP A 464 -27.85 2.03 -20.24
N ILE A 465 -27.12 3.15 -20.16
CA ILE A 465 -26.02 3.45 -21.09
C ILE A 465 -24.68 3.31 -20.37
N LEU A 466 -23.85 2.41 -20.88
CA LEU A 466 -22.44 2.39 -20.58
C LEU A 466 -21.67 3.26 -21.57
N ILE A 467 -21.03 4.30 -21.05
CA ILE A 467 -20.09 5.14 -21.79
C ILE A 467 -18.68 4.72 -21.38
N SER A 468 -17.88 4.28 -22.34
CA SER A 468 -16.47 3.90 -22.10
C SER A 468 -15.55 4.71 -22.99
N GLU A 469 -14.38 5.11 -22.49
CA GLU A 469 -13.42 5.87 -23.30
C GLU A 469 -12.65 4.96 -24.26
N ARG A 470 -12.57 5.35 -25.54
CA ARG A 470 -11.64 4.75 -26.51
C ARG A 470 -10.50 5.72 -26.79
N VAL A 471 -9.40 5.17 -27.29
CA VAL A 471 -8.22 5.92 -27.71
C VAL A 471 -8.61 6.99 -28.75
N GLY A 472 -8.38 8.27 -28.43
CA GLY A 472 -8.50 9.39 -29.36
C GLY A 472 -9.83 10.17 -29.34
N CYS A 473 -10.23 10.75 -28.19
CA CYS A 473 -11.42 11.62 -28.06
C CYS A 473 -12.78 10.97 -28.36
N VAL A 474 -12.84 9.64 -28.52
CA VAL A 474 -14.08 8.96 -28.90
C VAL A 474 -14.57 8.15 -27.72
N ARG A 475 -15.77 8.45 -27.22
CA ARG A 475 -16.47 7.62 -26.24
C ARG A 475 -17.26 6.55 -26.95
N ASN A 476 -17.14 5.29 -26.53
CA ASN A 476 -17.97 4.19 -26.96
C ASN A 476 -19.27 4.16 -26.17
N ILE A 477 -20.37 3.83 -26.85
CA ILE A 477 -21.71 3.77 -26.27
C ILE A 477 -22.20 2.33 -26.36
N THR A 478 -22.52 1.75 -25.21
CA THR A 478 -23.18 0.45 -25.13
C THR A 478 -24.52 0.62 -24.43
N CYS A 479 -25.60 0.36 -25.14
CA CYS A 479 -26.94 0.33 -24.58
C CYS A 479 -27.17 -1.06 -23.97
N GLN A 480 -27.34 -1.12 -22.65
CA GLN A 480 -27.70 -2.33 -21.91
C GLN A 480 -29.22 -2.48 -21.95
N ASP A 481 -29.70 -3.64 -22.39
CA ASP A 481 -31.11 -4.05 -22.31
C ASP A 481 -32.15 -3.13 -22.98
N SER A 482 -31.81 -2.47 -24.11
CA SER A 482 -32.80 -1.74 -24.92
C SER A 482 -33.55 -2.67 -25.89
N TYR A 483 -34.89 -2.56 -25.89
CA TYR A 483 -35.76 -3.21 -26.89
C TYR A 483 -35.65 -2.55 -28.27
N LEU A 484 -35.13 -1.32 -28.38
CA LEU A 484 -35.03 -0.63 -29.67
C LEU A 484 -34.05 0.55 -29.66
N THR A 485 -32.77 0.30 -29.94
CA THR A 485 -31.82 1.38 -30.30
C THR A 485 -31.96 1.73 -31.78
N TYR A 486 -32.04 3.00 -32.15
CA TYR A 486 -31.98 3.40 -33.56
C TYR A 486 -31.27 4.73 -33.77
N GLY A 487 -30.52 4.81 -34.86
CA GLY A 487 -30.00 6.09 -35.36
C GLY A 487 -31.05 6.80 -36.20
N THR A 488 -31.01 8.13 -36.28
CA THR A 488 -31.79 8.91 -37.23
C THR A 488 -30.87 9.65 -38.20
N THR A 489 -31.26 9.69 -39.45
CA THR A 489 -30.57 10.43 -40.53
C THR A 489 -31.59 11.00 -41.51
N THR A 490 -31.22 12.03 -42.25
CA THR A 490 -32.03 12.53 -43.36
C THR A 490 -31.45 12.05 -44.69
N PHE A 491 -32.32 11.74 -45.65
CA PHE A 491 -31.85 11.31 -46.98
C PHE A 491 -31.03 12.39 -47.70
N SER A 492 -31.18 13.67 -47.34
CA SER A 492 -30.38 14.77 -47.88
C SER A 492 -28.94 14.80 -47.38
N THR A 493 -28.65 14.21 -46.23
CA THR A 493 -27.31 14.11 -45.63
C THR A 493 -26.76 12.67 -45.68
N SER A 494 -27.37 11.85 -46.55
CA SER A 494 -27.04 10.45 -46.74
C SER A 494 -26.77 10.14 -48.21
N GLU A 495 -25.90 9.17 -48.46
CA GLU A 495 -25.66 8.60 -49.79
C GLU A 495 -26.74 7.57 -50.20
N ILE A 496 -27.68 7.27 -49.31
CA ILE A 496 -28.83 6.40 -49.57
C ILE A 496 -29.84 7.17 -50.42
N VAL A 497 -30.21 6.59 -51.57
CA VAL A 497 -31.18 7.20 -52.49
C VAL A 497 -32.55 7.25 -51.81
N ARG A 498 -33.13 8.44 -51.72
CA ARG A 498 -34.47 8.64 -51.18
C ARG A 498 -35.52 7.88 -52.00
N PRO A 499 -36.33 7.01 -51.37
CA PRO A 499 -37.46 6.38 -52.05
C PRO A 499 -38.49 7.40 -52.54
N ALA A 500 -39.03 7.22 -53.74
CA ALA A 500 -39.96 8.17 -54.36
C ALA A 500 -41.27 8.36 -53.56
N ASP A 501 -41.65 7.34 -52.79
CA ASP A 501 -42.84 7.35 -51.93
C ASP A 501 -42.58 7.84 -50.51
N SER A 502 -41.33 8.16 -50.16
CA SER A 502 -40.93 8.69 -48.85
C SER A 502 -41.45 10.12 -48.66
N HIS A 503 -42.00 10.40 -47.47
CA HIS A 503 -42.44 11.74 -47.09
C HIS A 503 -41.29 12.75 -47.18
N LYS A 504 -41.59 14.00 -47.58
CA LYS A 504 -40.56 15.04 -47.81
C LYS A 504 -39.66 15.30 -46.61
N ASP A 505 -40.27 15.21 -45.43
CA ASP A 505 -39.62 15.44 -44.14
C ASP A 505 -39.39 14.11 -43.39
N SER A 506 -39.55 12.95 -44.04
CA SER A 506 -39.27 11.67 -43.37
C SER A 506 -37.78 11.55 -43.10
N LYS A 507 -37.46 11.21 -41.85
CA LYS A 507 -36.15 10.65 -41.52
C LYS A 507 -36.06 9.21 -42.01
N ALA A 508 -34.82 8.76 -42.20
CA ALA A 508 -34.46 7.37 -42.25
C ALA A 508 -33.99 6.94 -40.86
N TYR A 509 -34.48 5.80 -40.40
CA TYR A 509 -34.19 5.26 -39.08
C TYR A 509 -33.33 4.02 -39.24
N LEU A 510 -32.13 4.05 -38.67
CA LEU A 510 -31.16 2.96 -38.69
C LEU A 510 -31.49 1.99 -37.57
N ASN A 511 -31.94 0.77 -37.90
CA ASN A 511 -32.47 -0.14 -36.89
C ASN A 511 -31.38 -0.97 -36.24
N SER A 512 -31.42 -1.12 -34.91
CA SER A 512 -30.62 -2.12 -34.18
C SER A 512 -31.27 -3.50 -34.11
N ALA A 513 -32.54 -3.62 -34.49
CA ALA A 513 -33.30 -4.86 -34.44
C ALA A 513 -34.11 -5.06 -35.72
N ASN A 514 -34.46 -6.32 -36.02
CA ASN A 514 -35.32 -6.61 -37.16
C ASN A 514 -36.79 -6.41 -36.77
N LEU A 515 -37.28 -5.20 -37.01
CA LEU A 515 -38.66 -4.77 -36.75
C LEU A 515 -39.74 -5.58 -37.49
N GLN A 516 -39.41 -6.30 -38.56
CA GLN A 516 -40.39 -7.15 -39.26
C GLN A 516 -40.57 -8.51 -38.56
N THR A 517 -39.51 -9.02 -37.95
CA THR A 517 -39.50 -10.36 -37.31
C THR A 517 -39.64 -10.30 -35.79
N GLY A 518 -39.51 -9.12 -35.20
CA GLY A 518 -39.52 -8.94 -33.74
C GLY A 518 -38.27 -9.49 -33.03
N VAL A 519 -37.22 -9.84 -33.78
CA VAL A 519 -35.95 -10.31 -33.21
C VAL A 519 -35.18 -9.12 -32.65
N LEU A 520 -35.06 -9.09 -31.33
CA LEU A 520 -34.31 -8.11 -30.57
C LEU A 520 -32.85 -8.52 -30.47
N THR A 521 -31.95 -7.57 -30.65
CA THR A 521 -30.56 -7.72 -30.20
C THR A 521 -30.51 -7.42 -28.71
N GLY A 522 -29.66 -8.13 -27.96
CA GLY A 522 -29.37 -7.79 -26.56
C GLY A 522 -28.60 -6.47 -26.46
N SER A 523 -27.61 -6.39 -25.57
CA SER A 523 -26.77 -5.18 -25.47
C SER A 523 -26.11 -4.81 -26.82
N VAL A 524 -26.19 -3.53 -27.18
CA VAL A 524 -25.72 -3.03 -28.48
C VAL A 524 -24.58 -2.04 -28.29
N ASP A 525 -23.40 -2.37 -28.84
CA ASP A 525 -22.32 -1.40 -29.08
C ASP A 525 -22.64 -0.63 -30.38
N VAL A 526 -22.99 0.65 -30.22
CA VAL A 526 -23.47 1.52 -31.30
C VAL A 526 -22.43 1.67 -32.41
N TYR A 527 -21.14 1.76 -32.05
CA TYR A 527 -20.05 1.91 -33.02
C TYR A 527 -19.89 0.68 -33.88
N SER A 528 -19.95 -0.49 -33.25
CA SER A 528 -19.74 -1.77 -33.91
C SER A 528 -20.92 -2.13 -34.81
N LEU A 529 -22.14 -1.86 -34.33
CA LEU A 529 -23.39 -2.14 -35.03
C LEU A 529 -23.56 -1.25 -36.28
N PHE A 530 -23.49 0.08 -36.11
CA PHE A 530 -23.73 1.03 -37.21
C PHE A 530 -22.46 1.43 -37.96
N GLY A 531 -21.28 0.94 -37.54
CA GLY A 531 -20.01 1.35 -38.13
C GLY A 531 -19.81 2.87 -38.01
N VAL A 532 -20.00 3.41 -36.80
CA VAL A 532 -19.96 4.86 -36.57
C VAL A 532 -18.54 5.37 -36.79
N THR A 533 -18.42 6.37 -37.66
CA THR A 533 -17.16 7.06 -37.98
C THR A 533 -17.37 8.56 -37.84
N CYS A 534 -16.30 9.30 -37.62
CA CYS A 534 -16.37 10.76 -37.62
C CYS A 534 -15.48 11.36 -38.70
N GLU A 535 -16.05 12.33 -39.42
CA GLU A 535 -15.35 13.12 -40.43
C GLU A 535 -15.87 14.55 -40.39
N ASN A 536 -14.99 15.55 -40.49
CA ASN A 536 -15.37 16.98 -40.54
C ASN A 536 -16.32 17.43 -39.41
N LYS A 537 -16.06 17.00 -38.17
CA LYS A 537 -16.88 17.28 -36.98
C LYS A 537 -18.30 16.70 -36.99
N LYS A 538 -18.57 15.71 -37.86
CA LYS A 538 -19.89 15.06 -37.97
C LYS A 538 -19.76 13.55 -37.85
N TRP A 539 -20.78 12.92 -37.27
CA TRP A 539 -20.87 11.47 -37.10
C TRP A 539 -21.58 10.84 -38.29
N TYR A 540 -21.08 9.70 -38.77
CA TYR A 540 -21.63 8.96 -39.90
C TYR A 540 -21.79 7.48 -39.57
N ALA A 541 -22.92 6.90 -39.94
CA ALA A 541 -23.11 5.45 -39.99
C ALA A 541 -22.64 4.91 -41.34
N THR A 542 -22.05 3.72 -41.31
CA THR A 542 -21.52 3.00 -42.49
C THR A 542 -22.03 1.56 -42.61
N LYS A 543 -22.72 1.07 -41.57
CA LYS A 543 -23.31 -0.27 -41.53
C LYS A 543 -24.80 -0.18 -41.19
N TYR A 544 -25.58 -1.04 -41.85
CA TYR A 544 -27.04 -1.09 -41.70
C TYR A 544 -27.50 -2.55 -41.56
N PRO A 545 -27.09 -3.26 -40.48
CA PRO A 545 -27.28 -4.71 -40.36
C PRO A 545 -28.74 -5.15 -40.43
N PHE A 546 -29.68 -4.28 -40.04
CA PHE A 546 -31.12 -4.53 -40.09
C PHE A 546 -31.85 -3.57 -41.05
N GLY A 547 -31.11 -3.02 -42.01
CA GLY A 547 -31.62 -2.02 -42.95
C GLY A 547 -32.02 -0.71 -42.29
N ILE A 548 -32.76 0.11 -43.04
CA ILE A 548 -33.40 1.32 -42.54
C ILE A 548 -34.91 1.23 -42.67
N HIS A 549 -35.64 1.96 -41.84
CA HIS A 549 -37.06 2.21 -42.08
C HIS A 549 -37.35 3.70 -42.31
N TYR A 550 -38.43 3.99 -43.01
CA TYR A 550 -38.89 5.35 -43.31
C TYR A 550 -40.42 5.39 -43.38
N TYR A 551 -40.98 6.59 -43.32
CA TYR A 551 -42.42 6.80 -43.47
C TYR A 551 -42.74 7.30 -44.88
N THR A 552 -43.75 6.68 -45.48
CA THR A 552 -44.30 7.09 -46.78
C THR A 552 -45.17 8.33 -46.64
N ASN A 553 -45.55 8.96 -47.77
CA ASN A 553 -46.49 10.08 -47.77
C ASN A 553 -47.84 9.77 -47.09
N ASP A 554 -48.23 8.48 -47.02
CA ASP A 554 -49.46 8.01 -46.36
C ASP A 554 -49.22 7.61 -44.89
N SER A 555 -48.10 8.01 -44.29
CA SER A 555 -47.67 7.65 -42.92
C SER A 555 -47.50 6.14 -42.68
N LYS A 556 -47.38 5.34 -43.75
CA LYS A 556 -47.06 3.91 -43.62
C LYS A 556 -45.56 3.72 -43.48
N GLN A 557 -45.15 2.89 -42.52
CA GLN A 557 -43.75 2.49 -42.35
C GLN A 557 -43.36 1.52 -43.46
N LYS A 558 -42.20 1.75 -44.08
CA LYS A 558 -41.56 0.85 -45.05
C LYS A 558 -40.11 0.62 -44.68
N PHE A 559 -39.57 -0.51 -45.15
CA PHE A 559 -38.22 -0.95 -44.88
C PHE A 559 -37.41 -1.03 -46.16
N LEU A 560 -36.15 -0.61 -46.08
CA LEU A 560 -35.17 -0.70 -47.16
C LEU A 560 -33.97 -1.50 -46.66
N TYR A 561 -33.65 -2.59 -47.36
CA TYR A 561 -32.53 -3.48 -47.02
C TYR A 561 -31.46 -3.52 -48.12
N GLU A 562 -31.84 -3.26 -49.37
CA GLU A 562 -30.95 -3.35 -50.52
C GLU A 562 -30.28 -2.00 -50.82
N GLY A 563 -29.06 -2.06 -51.38
CA GLY A 563 -28.33 -0.87 -51.83
C GLY A 563 -27.73 -0.01 -50.72
N LEU A 564 -27.64 -0.54 -49.49
CA LEU A 564 -27.07 0.14 -48.32
C LEU A 564 -25.57 -0.11 -48.13
N ASP A 565 -25.04 -1.18 -48.71
CA ASP A 565 -23.63 -1.55 -48.55
C ASP A 565 -22.70 -0.49 -49.11
N GLY A 566 -21.73 -0.08 -48.29
CA GLY A 566 -20.76 0.97 -48.63
C GLY A 566 -21.33 2.38 -48.64
N LYS A 567 -22.62 2.57 -48.30
CA LYS A 567 -23.23 3.89 -48.16
C LYS A 567 -22.92 4.51 -46.81
N ARG A 568 -22.92 5.85 -46.80
CA ARG A 568 -22.73 6.65 -45.60
C ARG A 568 -23.95 7.51 -45.31
N SER A 569 -24.28 7.65 -44.03
CA SER A 569 -25.36 8.54 -43.57
C SER A 569 -24.90 9.37 -42.39
N GLU A 570 -25.05 10.70 -42.45
CA GLU A 570 -24.84 11.57 -41.28
C GLU A 570 -25.86 11.22 -40.18
N ILE A 571 -25.38 10.96 -38.97
CA ILE A 571 -26.21 10.64 -37.81
C ILE A 571 -26.63 11.94 -37.16
N GLU A 572 -27.93 12.21 -37.16
CA GLU A 572 -28.51 13.37 -36.48
C GLU A 572 -28.73 13.10 -34.99
N SER A 573 -29.21 11.89 -34.67
CA SER A 573 -29.36 11.44 -33.30
C SER A 573 -29.33 9.92 -33.19
N ILE A 574 -28.99 9.43 -32.01
CA ILE A 574 -29.18 8.05 -31.59
C ILE A 574 -30.22 8.09 -30.47
N VAL A 575 -31.28 7.32 -30.64
CA VAL A 575 -32.36 7.15 -29.67
C VAL A 575 -32.31 5.71 -29.17
N TRP A 576 -32.56 5.53 -27.88
CA TRP A 576 -32.50 4.21 -27.23
C TRP A 576 -33.74 3.89 -26.41
#